data_AF-A0A359FZR9-F1
#
_entry.id   AF-A0A359FZR9-F1
#
_cell.length_a   1.000
_cell.length_b   1.000
_cell.length_c   1.000
_cell.angle_alpha   90.00
_cell.angle_beta   90.00
_cell.angle_gamma   90.00
#
_symmetry.space_group_name_H-M   'P 1'
#
loop_
_entity.id
_entity.type
_entity.pdbx_description
1 polymer ?
#
loop_
_entity_poly.entity_id
_entity_poly.type
_entity_poly.pdbx_seq_one_letter_code
_entity_poly.pdbx_strand_id
1 'polypeptide(L)'
;MRATFILLLSCFLLIHSFGFGQVVDLTPYAICKQGNFVGLTEGLGDLPDTEPGVTLAEMVYDGAVYIPDSINGFALTVLNYPYFGMGYMREVRLPETLTYLYGDFGSNLRSFNIPKNLYYFYVGGFGELDSIALPIPEKENHRFLGWKKSDIETLIPGGSMVKTSSGEYYAHFEYLLDEPYVLKKEDILFLDGNLQECYYQGAKDIIVPSSFIGHQVKSIYDQAFRQNLESVVFENGIESIGGFGWNNISKIELPKGLKVIEKQAFVKNELADVRIPSSVIRIEAGAFGSCEIEKVELSVCLKYVSGFGSNKISELLFPASLDTIGVWAFSNNSIKEVILSKNVKVIEESAFFRNMIERVEWPELLVQIGAKAFQQNKLSEVILPKKVQILGAQAFCDNKIAKLHLPKSLEYIGAACFKNNQLSMVAIPSQVTFIGEDAFSGNPFLASAPRLPKPQIIGKSFLYWKGEVLIEKGKVERTEQCNSGDIIRDGVRYTAVFEE
;
A
#
# COMPACT_ATOMS: atom_id res chain seq x y z
N MET A 1 -9.76 36.00 -61.65
CA MET A 1 -10.72 36.89 -60.96
C MET A 1 -12.17 36.79 -61.47
N ARG A 2 -12.47 36.62 -62.77
CA ARG A 2 -13.87 36.45 -63.23
C ARG A 2 -14.50 35.06 -63.01
N ALA A 3 -13.73 33.99 -62.88
CA ALA A 3 -14.27 32.63 -62.62
C ALA A 3 -14.70 32.42 -61.15
N THR A 4 -14.00 33.05 -60.20
CA THR A 4 -14.28 32.94 -58.76
C THR A 4 -15.57 33.67 -58.35
N PHE A 5 -15.93 34.75 -59.07
CA PHE A 5 -17.14 35.52 -58.79
C PHE A 5 -18.44 34.83 -59.28
N ILE A 6 -18.35 33.93 -60.26
CA ILE A 6 -19.51 33.18 -60.80
C ILE A 6 -19.88 31.99 -59.90
N LEU A 7 -18.90 31.38 -59.22
CA LEU A 7 -19.12 30.34 -58.20
C LEU A 7 -19.74 30.90 -56.91
N LEU A 8 -19.34 32.12 -56.49
CA LEU A 8 -19.90 32.79 -55.31
C LEU A 8 -21.37 33.21 -55.50
N LEU A 9 -21.75 33.68 -56.70
CA LEU A 9 -23.14 34.03 -56.99
C LEU A 9 -24.06 32.81 -57.13
N SER A 10 -23.54 31.67 -57.60
CA SER A 10 -24.33 30.44 -57.75
C SER A 10 -24.60 29.75 -56.41
N CYS A 11 -23.65 29.79 -55.46
CA CYS A 11 -23.91 29.33 -54.09
C CYS A 11 -24.95 30.20 -53.36
N PHE A 12 -24.95 31.52 -53.56
CA PHE A 12 -25.94 32.41 -52.93
C PHE A 12 -27.36 32.25 -53.52
N LEU A 13 -27.49 31.93 -54.82
CA LEU A 13 -28.79 31.74 -55.48
C LEU A 13 -29.42 30.36 -55.23
N LEU A 14 -28.64 29.35 -54.81
CA LEU A 14 -29.13 28.02 -54.45
C LEU A 14 -29.76 27.96 -53.04
N ILE A 15 -29.48 28.95 -52.17
CA ILE A 15 -29.99 29.00 -50.78
C ILE A 15 -31.50 29.30 -50.70
N HIS A 16 -32.15 29.70 -51.80
CA HIS A 16 -33.58 30.09 -51.80
C HIS A 16 -34.52 29.18 -52.62
N SER A 17 -34.10 27.99 -53.06
CA SER A 17 -34.91 27.19 -54.01
C SER A 17 -35.17 25.72 -53.67
N PHE A 18 -34.83 25.22 -52.49
CA PHE A 18 -35.25 23.86 -52.09
C PHE A 18 -36.55 23.87 -51.29
N GLY A 19 -37.65 23.55 -51.97
CA GLY A 19 -38.94 23.27 -51.36
C GLY A 19 -38.97 21.92 -50.64
N PHE A 20 -39.83 21.85 -49.64
CA PHE A 20 -40.14 20.72 -48.75
C PHE A 20 -39.78 19.30 -49.24
N GLY A 21 -38.95 18.61 -48.44
CA GLY A 21 -38.89 17.14 -48.39
C GLY A 21 -37.70 16.44 -49.06
N GLN A 22 -36.64 17.15 -49.48
CA GLN A 22 -35.48 16.49 -50.10
C GLN A 22 -34.34 16.22 -49.10
N VAL A 23 -33.80 15.00 -49.16
CA VAL A 23 -32.53 14.61 -48.52
C VAL A 23 -31.38 15.28 -49.28
N VAL A 24 -30.53 16.01 -48.57
CA VAL A 24 -29.40 16.73 -49.17
C VAL A 24 -28.11 15.89 -49.05
N ASP A 25 -27.45 15.66 -50.19
CA ASP A 25 -26.11 15.07 -50.24
C ASP A 25 -25.06 16.17 -50.01
N LEU A 26 -24.28 16.03 -48.92
CA LEU A 26 -23.27 17.00 -48.48
C LEU A 26 -21.92 16.87 -49.21
N THR A 27 -21.75 15.83 -50.04
CA THR A 27 -20.51 15.55 -50.78
C THR A 27 -19.96 16.75 -51.59
N PRO A 28 -20.80 17.61 -52.23
CA PRO A 28 -20.32 18.77 -53.00
C PRO A 28 -19.77 19.95 -52.16
N TYR A 29 -20.06 19.97 -50.86
CA TYR A 29 -19.71 21.08 -49.96
C TYR A 29 -18.52 20.74 -49.03
N ALA A 30 -17.93 19.55 -49.19
CA ALA A 30 -16.78 19.08 -48.43
C ALA A 30 -15.52 19.02 -49.32
N ILE A 31 -14.44 19.68 -48.91
CA ILE A 31 -13.17 19.67 -49.65
C ILE A 31 -12.19 18.72 -48.96
N CYS A 32 -11.54 17.81 -49.71
CA CYS A 32 -10.53 16.88 -49.20
C CYS A 32 -9.13 17.08 -49.82
N LYS A 33 -8.05 17.26 -49.04
CA LYS A 33 -6.66 17.09 -49.51
C LYS A 33 -5.69 16.60 -48.41
N GLN A 34 -5.04 15.46 -48.66
CA GLN A 34 -3.88 14.92 -47.91
C GLN A 34 -4.05 14.79 -46.38
N GLY A 35 -5.23 14.36 -45.90
CA GLY A 35 -5.39 13.84 -44.53
C GLY A 35 -5.25 14.85 -43.38
N ASN A 36 -5.14 16.16 -43.65
CA ASN A 36 -5.15 17.22 -42.63
C ASN A 36 -6.16 18.30 -43.04
N PHE A 37 -7.04 18.74 -42.13
CA PHE A 37 -8.14 19.67 -42.44
C PHE A 37 -8.22 20.91 -41.55
N VAL A 38 -8.37 22.06 -42.23
CA VAL A 38 -8.86 23.37 -41.78
C VAL A 38 -9.73 23.91 -42.92
N GLY A 39 -10.95 24.37 -42.63
CA GLY A 39 -11.87 24.98 -43.60
C GLY A 39 -12.59 26.20 -43.02
N LEU A 40 -12.64 27.29 -43.79
CA LEU A 40 -12.89 28.67 -43.38
C LEU A 40 -14.32 28.99 -42.90
N THR A 41 -14.42 29.61 -41.71
CA THR A 41 -15.34 30.73 -41.43
C THR A 41 -14.58 31.78 -40.63
N GLU A 42 -14.69 33.06 -41.02
CA GLU A 42 -14.13 34.16 -40.24
C GLU A 42 -14.76 34.19 -38.83
N GLY A 43 -13.90 34.17 -37.81
CA GLY A 43 -14.23 34.69 -36.48
C GLY A 43 -14.77 33.70 -35.46
N LEU A 44 -13.93 32.77 -34.98
CA LEU A 44 -13.99 32.26 -33.60
C LEU A 44 -12.55 32.04 -33.12
N GLY A 45 -12.25 32.52 -31.90
CA GLY A 45 -10.92 32.50 -31.30
C GLY A 45 -10.39 31.11 -30.98
N ASP A 46 -9.11 31.07 -30.61
CA ASP A 46 -8.28 29.91 -30.30
C ASP A 46 -9.06 28.67 -29.81
N LEU A 47 -9.14 27.65 -30.67
CA LEU A 47 -9.60 26.31 -30.31
C LEU A 47 -8.55 25.63 -29.43
N PRO A 48 -8.93 24.83 -28.42
CA PRO A 48 -7.97 23.97 -27.73
C PRO A 48 -7.39 22.97 -28.74
N ASP A 49 -6.09 22.68 -28.63
CA ASP A 49 -5.30 21.72 -29.44
C ASP A 49 -5.94 20.31 -29.47
N THR A 50 -7.02 20.15 -30.21
CA THR A 50 -7.83 18.94 -30.29
C THR A 50 -7.92 18.51 -31.75
N GLU A 51 -7.91 17.19 -31.93
CA GLU A 51 -7.62 16.46 -33.16
C GLU A 51 -8.27 16.99 -34.45
N PRO A 52 -7.65 16.78 -35.63
CA PRO A 52 -8.20 17.23 -36.92
C PRO A 52 -9.59 16.64 -37.17
N GLY A 53 -10.56 17.50 -37.55
CA GLY A 53 -11.95 17.11 -37.79
C GLY A 53 -12.64 17.83 -38.96
N VAL A 54 -13.86 17.40 -39.29
CA VAL A 54 -14.65 17.97 -40.39
C VAL A 54 -15.56 19.08 -39.85
N THR A 55 -15.42 20.28 -40.40
CA THR A 55 -16.33 21.41 -40.16
C THR A 55 -17.24 21.59 -41.37
N LEU A 56 -18.56 21.63 -41.14
CA LEU A 56 -19.55 21.91 -42.18
C LEU A 56 -19.80 23.42 -42.23
N ALA A 57 -19.72 24.00 -43.43
CA ALA A 57 -20.02 25.41 -43.65
C ALA A 57 -21.47 25.75 -43.26
N GLU A 58 -21.73 27.03 -42.97
CA GLU A 58 -23.06 27.53 -42.61
C GLU A 58 -24.12 27.10 -43.64
N MET A 59 -25.08 26.33 -43.15
CA MET A 59 -26.07 25.66 -43.98
C MET A 59 -27.46 25.94 -43.42
N VAL A 60 -28.25 26.73 -44.14
CA VAL A 60 -29.65 27.00 -43.80
C VAL A 60 -30.51 25.93 -44.47
N TYR A 61 -31.06 25.00 -43.68
CA TYR A 61 -31.95 23.94 -44.17
C TYR A 61 -33.26 23.88 -43.38
N ASP A 62 -34.33 23.55 -44.09
CA ASP A 62 -35.65 23.20 -43.55
C ASP A 62 -35.89 21.70 -43.76
N GLY A 63 -35.92 20.90 -42.69
CA GLY A 63 -36.17 19.45 -42.77
C GLY A 63 -35.17 18.55 -42.05
N ALA A 64 -34.91 17.37 -42.65
CA ALA A 64 -34.05 16.31 -42.13
C ALA A 64 -32.68 16.32 -42.82
N VAL A 65 -31.58 16.32 -42.05
CA VAL A 65 -30.21 16.28 -42.58
C VAL A 65 -29.59 14.90 -42.36
N TYR A 66 -28.98 14.34 -43.41
CA TYR A 66 -28.21 13.10 -43.35
C TYR A 66 -26.73 13.39 -43.55
N ILE A 67 -25.91 13.03 -42.56
CA ILE A 67 -24.45 13.13 -42.66
C ILE A 67 -23.90 11.75 -43.04
N PRO A 68 -23.13 11.62 -44.14
CA PRO A 68 -22.66 10.32 -44.62
C PRO A 68 -21.58 9.70 -43.72
N ASP A 69 -21.49 8.37 -43.70
CA ASP A 69 -20.47 7.60 -42.96
C ASP A 69 -19.04 7.86 -43.42
N SER A 70 -18.88 8.31 -44.66
CA SER A 70 -17.59 8.68 -45.21
C SER A 70 -17.70 9.83 -46.18
N ILE A 71 -16.64 10.63 -46.28
CA ILE A 71 -16.48 11.70 -47.26
C ILE A 71 -15.21 11.39 -48.04
N ASN A 72 -15.31 11.29 -49.36
CA ASN A 72 -14.17 10.97 -50.24
C ASN A 72 -13.40 9.69 -49.86
N GLY A 73 -14.09 8.67 -49.32
CA GLY A 73 -13.51 7.38 -48.94
C GLY A 73 -12.87 7.33 -47.55
N PHE A 74 -12.90 8.42 -46.78
CA PHE A 74 -12.45 8.45 -45.39
C PHE A 74 -13.65 8.44 -44.45
N ALA A 75 -13.61 7.59 -43.42
CA ALA A 75 -14.64 7.53 -42.40
C ALA A 75 -14.76 8.89 -41.67
N LEU A 76 -15.98 9.34 -41.45
CA LEU A 76 -16.22 10.57 -40.70
C LEU A 76 -16.16 10.26 -39.20
N THR A 77 -15.05 10.62 -38.55
CA THR A 77 -14.81 10.37 -37.12
C THR A 77 -15.01 11.60 -36.23
N VAL A 78 -14.80 12.81 -36.76
CA VAL A 78 -14.94 14.06 -36.01
C VAL A 78 -15.81 15.05 -36.79
N LEU A 79 -16.83 15.62 -36.15
CA LEU A 79 -17.67 16.69 -36.67
C LEU A 79 -17.60 17.90 -35.72
N ASN A 80 -17.06 19.02 -36.20
CA ASN A 80 -16.72 20.17 -35.36
C ASN A 80 -17.40 21.46 -35.83
N TYR A 81 -18.14 22.10 -34.92
CA TYR A 81 -19.00 23.27 -35.12
C TYR A 81 -19.85 23.25 -36.40
N PRO A 82 -20.66 22.21 -36.68
CA PRO A 82 -21.66 22.36 -37.70
C PRO A 82 -22.63 23.46 -37.23
N TYR A 83 -22.69 24.56 -37.98
CA TYR A 83 -23.63 25.64 -37.73
C TYR A 83 -24.81 25.46 -38.68
N PHE A 84 -25.82 24.74 -38.22
CA PHE A 84 -27.04 24.57 -38.98
C PHE A 84 -27.96 25.76 -38.70
N GLY A 85 -28.15 26.60 -39.70
CA GLY A 85 -28.78 27.92 -39.58
C GLY A 85 -30.01 27.91 -38.66
N MET A 86 -30.02 28.87 -37.74
CA MET A 86 -31.05 29.03 -36.72
C MET A 86 -32.45 29.13 -37.35
N GLY A 87 -33.23 28.04 -37.34
CA GLY A 87 -34.67 28.19 -37.54
C GLY A 87 -35.48 26.96 -37.92
N TYR A 88 -34.97 25.99 -38.67
CA TYR A 88 -35.89 25.04 -39.36
C TYR A 88 -35.51 23.56 -39.37
N MET A 89 -34.31 23.17 -38.92
CA MET A 89 -33.97 21.73 -38.82
C MET A 89 -34.82 21.04 -37.74
N ARG A 90 -35.42 19.89 -38.10
CA ARG A 90 -36.24 19.09 -37.18
C ARG A 90 -35.66 17.71 -36.86
N GLU A 91 -34.83 17.16 -37.75
CA GLU A 91 -34.20 15.84 -37.61
C GLU A 91 -32.76 15.89 -38.17
N VAL A 92 -31.83 15.22 -37.50
CA VAL A 92 -30.49 14.96 -38.04
C VAL A 92 -30.10 13.50 -37.81
N ARG A 93 -29.47 12.89 -38.82
CA ARG A 93 -28.91 11.55 -38.78
C ARG A 93 -27.40 11.64 -38.91
N LEU A 94 -26.73 11.19 -37.86
CA LEU A 94 -25.28 11.13 -37.77
C LEU A 94 -24.77 9.72 -38.11
N PRO A 95 -23.57 9.61 -38.68
CA PRO A 95 -22.98 8.33 -39.00
C PRO A 95 -22.49 7.60 -37.75
N GLU A 96 -22.54 6.27 -37.78
CA GLU A 96 -22.06 5.42 -36.68
C GLU A 96 -20.54 5.49 -36.51
N THR A 97 -19.80 5.97 -37.51
CA THR A 97 -18.34 6.14 -37.47
C THR A 97 -17.87 7.32 -36.61
N LEU A 98 -18.79 8.17 -36.16
CA LEU A 98 -18.47 9.41 -35.45
C LEU A 98 -18.03 9.12 -34.01
N THR A 99 -16.83 9.60 -33.65
CA THR A 99 -16.25 9.49 -32.31
C THR A 99 -16.21 10.83 -31.58
N TYR A 100 -16.15 11.96 -32.28
CA TYR A 100 -16.23 13.31 -31.70
C TYR A 100 -17.29 14.16 -32.41
N LEU A 101 -18.12 14.84 -31.62
CA LEU A 101 -19.08 15.80 -32.12
C LEU A 101 -19.14 17.04 -31.22
N TYR A 102 -18.86 18.19 -31.81
CA TYR A 102 -18.97 19.50 -31.19
C TYR A 102 -19.84 20.38 -32.11
N GLY A 103 -20.95 20.97 -31.67
CA GLY A 103 -21.81 21.77 -32.57
C GLY A 103 -22.97 22.53 -31.93
N ASP A 104 -23.67 23.34 -32.73
CA ASP A 104 -24.96 23.94 -32.37
C ASP A 104 -25.99 23.56 -33.43
N PHE A 105 -27.01 22.82 -33.03
CA PHE A 105 -28.05 22.30 -33.93
C PHE A 105 -29.34 23.14 -33.90
N GLY A 106 -29.34 24.23 -33.14
CA GLY A 106 -30.46 25.17 -33.05
C GLY A 106 -31.67 24.67 -32.24
N SER A 107 -32.55 25.60 -31.91
CA SER A 107 -33.64 25.42 -30.94
C SER A 107 -34.86 24.66 -31.42
N ASN A 108 -34.95 24.35 -32.71
CA ASN A 108 -36.11 23.68 -33.32
C ASN A 108 -35.89 22.19 -33.61
N LEU A 109 -34.71 21.65 -33.30
CA LEU A 109 -34.42 20.23 -33.41
C LEU A 109 -35.32 19.45 -32.44
N ARG A 110 -36.09 18.47 -32.95
CA ARG A 110 -37.07 17.71 -32.14
C ARG A 110 -36.68 16.26 -31.90
N SER A 111 -35.78 15.73 -32.73
CA SER A 111 -35.31 14.33 -32.65
C SER A 111 -33.85 14.26 -33.09
N PHE A 112 -33.04 13.49 -32.36
CA PHE A 112 -31.61 13.33 -32.58
C PHE A 112 -31.19 11.90 -32.22
N ASN A 113 -30.43 11.23 -33.11
CA ASN A 113 -29.83 9.93 -32.80
C ASN A 113 -28.34 10.11 -32.49
N ILE A 114 -27.88 9.64 -31.33
CA ILE A 114 -26.44 9.67 -30.99
C ILE A 114 -25.79 8.38 -31.53
N PRO A 115 -24.72 8.48 -32.34
CA PRO A 115 -23.93 7.34 -32.78
C PRO A 115 -23.41 6.48 -31.62
N LYS A 116 -23.33 5.17 -31.82
CA LYS A 116 -22.85 4.21 -30.82
C LYS A 116 -21.39 4.42 -30.43
N ASN A 117 -20.57 4.90 -31.37
CA ASN A 117 -19.12 5.05 -31.18
C ASN A 117 -18.72 6.44 -30.65
N LEU A 118 -19.68 7.27 -30.24
CA LEU A 118 -19.42 8.66 -29.87
C LEU A 118 -18.74 8.80 -28.50
N TYR A 119 -17.45 9.15 -28.51
CA TYR A 119 -16.59 9.32 -27.35
C TYR A 119 -16.76 10.68 -26.66
N TYR A 120 -16.98 11.73 -27.44
CA TYR A 120 -17.22 13.08 -26.95
C TYR A 120 -18.36 13.75 -27.73
N PHE A 121 -19.29 14.36 -26.99
CA PHE A 121 -20.46 15.03 -27.54
C PHE A 121 -20.69 16.35 -26.83
N TYR A 122 -20.69 17.45 -27.57
CA TYR A 122 -21.06 18.78 -27.11
C TYR A 122 -22.03 19.40 -28.10
N VAL A 123 -23.27 19.63 -27.67
CA VAL A 123 -24.27 20.32 -28.47
C VAL A 123 -24.89 21.48 -27.72
N GLY A 124 -24.75 22.68 -28.28
CA GLY A 124 -25.49 23.86 -27.89
C GLY A 124 -26.87 23.93 -28.56
N GLY A 125 -27.77 24.72 -27.97
CA GLY A 125 -28.93 25.23 -28.70
C GLY A 125 -30.21 24.39 -28.69
N PHE A 126 -30.31 23.23 -28.02
CA PHE A 126 -31.59 22.51 -27.93
C PHE A 126 -32.68 23.35 -27.25
N GLY A 127 -33.80 23.59 -27.95
CA GLY A 127 -35.02 24.15 -27.37
C GLY A 127 -35.72 23.16 -26.43
N GLU A 128 -36.97 23.44 -26.03
CA GLU A 128 -37.79 22.48 -25.29
C GLU A 128 -38.04 21.23 -26.16
N LEU A 129 -37.30 20.15 -25.88
CA LEU A 129 -37.49 18.85 -26.51
C LEU A 129 -38.68 18.15 -25.85
N ASP A 130 -39.70 17.77 -26.64
CA ASP A 130 -40.88 17.04 -26.17
C ASP A 130 -40.51 15.68 -25.51
N SER A 131 -39.36 15.12 -25.88
CA SER A 131 -38.76 13.95 -25.23
C SER A 131 -37.29 13.80 -25.63
N ILE A 132 -36.39 13.59 -24.67
CA ILE A 132 -35.03 13.13 -24.98
C ILE A 132 -34.96 11.63 -24.71
N ALA A 133 -35.02 10.83 -25.77
CA ALA A 133 -34.55 9.45 -25.70
C ALA A 133 -33.03 9.48 -25.76
N LEU A 134 -32.38 9.64 -24.61
CA LEU A 134 -30.92 9.53 -24.53
C LEU A 134 -30.54 8.05 -24.79
N PRO A 135 -29.78 7.74 -25.85
CA PRO A 135 -29.36 6.37 -26.11
C PRO A 135 -28.46 5.87 -24.98
N ILE A 136 -28.44 4.56 -24.78
CA ILE A 136 -27.52 3.91 -23.85
C ILE A 136 -26.16 3.86 -24.55
N PRO A 137 -25.15 4.63 -24.11
CA PRO A 137 -23.83 4.53 -24.71
C PRO A 137 -23.22 3.14 -24.44
N GLU A 138 -22.76 2.48 -25.49
CA GLU A 138 -22.03 1.22 -25.39
C GLU A 138 -20.54 1.53 -25.17
N LYS A 139 -19.95 1.03 -24.08
CA LYS A 139 -18.52 1.18 -23.80
C LYS A 139 -17.96 -0.15 -23.30
N GLU A 140 -16.85 -0.59 -23.88
CA GLU A 140 -16.23 -1.88 -23.57
C GLU A 140 -15.87 -1.96 -22.07
N ASN A 141 -16.27 -3.05 -21.41
CA ASN A 141 -16.10 -3.27 -19.97
C ASN A 141 -16.74 -2.18 -19.08
N HIS A 142 -17.78 -1.48 -19.57
CA HIS A 142 -18.51 -0.49 -18.78
C HIS A 142 -20.02 -0.76 -18.82
N ARG A 143 -20.65 -0.90 -17.65
CA ARG A 143 -22.11 -0.93 -17.50
C ARG A 143 -22.64 0.48 -17.40
N PHE A 144 -23.53 0.85 -18.30
CA PHE A 144 -24.27 2.09 -18.18
C PHE A 144 -25.23 2.02 -16.99
N LEU A 145 -25.07 2.93 -16.02
CA LEU A 145 -25.88 3.02 -14.81
C LEU A 145 -27.00 4.07 -14.92
N GLY A 146 -26.99 4.90 -15.95
CA GLY A 146 -27.98 5.96 -16.17
C GLY A 146 -27.36 7.32 -16.41
N TRP A 147 -28.22 8.29 -16.75
CA TRP A 147 -27.82 9.68 -16.90
C TRP A 147 -27.92 10.40 -15.55
N LYS A 148 -26.87 11.12 -15.14
CA LYS A 148 -26.86 11.96 -13.93
C LYS A 148 -26.84 13.43 -14.30
N LYS A 149 -27.74 14.22 -13.71
CA LYS A 149 -27.76 15.69 -13.83
C LYS A 149 -26.60 16.28 -13.04
N SER A 150 -25.89 17.25 -13.61
CA SER A 150 -24.68 17.80 -13.00
C SER A 150 -24.99 18.61 -11.73
N ASP A 151 -24.35 18.22 -10.63
CA ASP A 151 -23.85 19.15 -9.63
C ASP A 151 -22.32 19.17 -9.87
N ILE A 152 -21.81 20.31 -10.30
CA ILE A 152 -20.41 20.64 -10.65
C ILE A 152 -19.37 19.83 -9.85
N GLU A 153 -18.48 19.06 -10.52
CA GLU A 153 -17.00 19.03 -10.30
C GLU A 153 -16.16 17.85 -10.87
N THR A 154 -16.69 16.86 -11.59
CA THR A 154 -15.82 15.78 -12.13
C THR A 154 -16.06 15.50 -13.61
N LEU A 155 -15.24 16.12 -14.45
CA LEU A 155 -15.03 15.70 -15.83
C LEU A 155 -14.36 14.31 -15.81
N ILE A 156 -15.11 13.27 -16.17
CA ILE A 156 -14.51 11.97 -16.51
C ILE A 156 -13.97 12.09 -17.94
N PRO A 157 -12.65 11.96 -18.17
CA PRO A 157 -12.12 11.90 -19.53
C PRO A 157 -12.74 10.70 -20.27
N GLY A 158 -13.43 10.95 -21.40
CA GLY A 158 -14.01 9.90 -22.22
C GLY A 158 -15.39 9.37 -21.83
N GLY A 159 -16.26 10.22 -21.26
CA GLY A 159 -17.69 9.94 -21.05
C GLY A 159 -18.60 10.76 -21.99
N SER A 160 -19.76 10.21 -22.36
CA SER A 160 -20.78 10.93 -23.14
C SER A 160 -21.46 12.01 -22.27
N MET A 161 -21.50 13.26 -22.76
CA MET A 161 -22.11 14.41 -22.09
C MET A 161 -23.23 14.98 -22.97
N VAL A 162 -24.34 15.39 -22.36
CA VAL A 162 -25.45 16.06 -23.07
C VAL A 162 -25.86 17.31 -22.31
N LYS A 163 -25.84 18.46 -22.99
CA LYS A 163 -26.34 19.73 -22.47
C LYS A 163 -27.71 20.02 -23.06
N THR A 164 -28.66 20.35 -22.20
CA THR A 164 -30.04 20.70 -22.58
C THR A 164 -30.37 22.10 -22.06
N SER A 165 -31.44 22.72 -22.55
CA SER A 165 -32.01 23.94 -21.97
C SER A 165 -32.39 23.80 -20.48
N SER A 166 -32.56 22.55 -19.99
CA SER A 166 -32.93 22.21 -18.61
C SER A 166 -31.75 21.84 -17.68
N GLY A 167 -30.52 21.80 -18.22
CA GLY A 167 -29.29 21.43 -17.49
C GLY A 167 -28.36 20.47 -18.25
N GLU A 168 -27.21 20.18 -17.65
CA GLU A 168 -26.20 19.24 -18.16
C GLU A 168 -26.37 17.84 -17.56
N TYR A 169 -26.26 16.81 -18.40
CA TYR A 169 -26.37 15.40 -18.03
C TYR A 169 -25.14 14.63 -18.49
N TYR A 170 -24.67 13.70 -17.66
CA TYR A 170 -23.52 12.84 -17.97
C TYR A 170 -23.91 11.37 -17.94
N ALA A 171 -23.35 10.60 -18.86
CA ALA A 171 -23.47 9.16 -18.84
C ALA A 171 -22.66 8.59 -17.67
N HIS A 172 -23.34 8.01 -16.70
CA HIS A 172 -22.69 7.36 -15.56
C HIS A 172 -22.45 5.89 -15.90
N PHE A 173 -21.20 5.47 -15.80
CA PHE A 173 -20.80 4.09 -16.03
C PHE A 173 -20.16 3.50 -14.77
N GLU A 174 -20.28 2.19 -14.66
CA GLU A 174 -19.48 1.35 -13.77
C GLU A 174 -18.53 0.52 -14.62
N TYR A 175 -17.26 0.44 -14.24
CA TYR A 175 -16.32 -0.45 -14.91
C TYR A 175 -16.60 -1.89 -14.46
N LEU A 176 -17.00 -2.73 -15.40
CA LEU A 176 -17.21 -4.16 -15.19
C LEU A 176 -15.94 -4.89 -15.58
N LEU A 177 -15.16 -5.30 -14.60
CA LEU A 177 -14.13 -6.32 -14.80
C LEU A 177 -14.73 -7.69 -14.48
N ASP A 178 -14.29 -8.70 -15.24
CA ASP A 178 -14.49 -10.09 -14.83
C ASP A 178 -13.74 -10.33 -13.51
N GLU A 179 -14.38 -10.99 -12.55
CA GLU A 179 -13.80 -11.31 -11.24
C GLU A 179 -13.67 -12.85 -11.09
N PRO A 180 -12.46 -13.41 -10.85
CA PRO A 180 -11.20 -12.69 -10.65
C PRO A 180 -10.59 -12.17 -11.96
N TYR A 181 -10.11 -10.93 -11.94
CA TYR A 181 -9.50 -10.25 -13.09
C TYR A 181 -8.07 -10.75 -13.33
N VAL A 182 -7.83 -11.28 -14.54
CA VAL A 182 -6.48 -11.69 -14.95
C VAL A 182 -5.71 -10.47 -15.43
N LEU A 183 -4.63 -10.13 -14.73
CA LEU A 183 -3.79 -8.98 -15.12
C LEU A 183 -3.23 -9.15 -16.52
N LYS A 184 -3.22 -8.06 -17.27
CA LYS A 184 -2.65 -7.97 -18.61
C LYS A 184 -1.40 -7.10 -18.60
N LYS A 185 -0.64 -7.09 -19.70
CA LYS A 185 0.63 -6.36 -19.75
C LYS A 185 0.41 -4.84 -19.67
N GLU A 186 -0.67 -4.36 -20.25
CA GLU A 186 -1.14 -2.98 -20.25
C GLU A 186 -1.48 -2.47 -18.84
N ASP A 187 -1.81 -3.38 -17.92
CA ASP A 187 -2.16 -3.04 -16.54
C ASP A 187 -0.95 -2.78 -15.65
N ILE A 188 0.28 -3.01 -16.14
CA ILE A 188 1.47 -3.04 -15.27
C ILE A 188 2.70 -2.39 -15.88
N LEU A 189 3.53 -1.82 -15.01
CA LEU A 189 4.94 -1.58 -15.28
C LEU A 189 5.72 -2.86 -14.98
N PHE A 190 6.30 -3.47 -16.03
CA PHE A 190 7.00 -4.74 -15.94
C PHE A 190 8.35 -4.66 -16.65
N LEU A 191 9.43 -4.87 -15.89
CA LEU A 191 10.81 -4.75 -16.37
C LEU A 191 11.68 -5.86 -15.80
N ASP A 192 12.41 -6.58 -16.67
CA ASP A 192 13.37 -7.63 -16.30
C ASP A 192 12.82 -8.73 -15.38
N GLY A 193 11.54 -9.10 -15.57
CA GLY A 193 10.88 -10.12 -14.76
C GLY A 193 10.28 -9.59 -13.44
N ASN A 194 10.30 -8.28 -13.22
CA ASN A 194 9.80 -7.65 -12.00
C ASN A 194 8.55 -6.83 -12.31
N LEU A 195 7.47 -7.07 -11.55
CA LEU A 195 6.25 -6.28 -11.56
C LEU A 195 6.45 -5.10 -10.60
N GLN A 196 6.56 -3.90 -11.14
CA GLN A 196 6.93 -2.69 -10.39
C GLN A 196 5.71 -1.91 -9.94
N GLU A 197 4.75 -1.71 -10.84
CA GLU A 197 3.54 -0.91 -10.58
C GLU A 197 2.36 -1.53 -11.33
N CYS A 198 1.16 -1.31 -10.83
CA CYS A 198 -0.08 -1.76 -11.44
C CYS A 198 -1.12 -0.63 -11.50
N TYR A 199 -1.77 -0.49 -12.66
CA TYR A 199 -2.62 0.63 -13.04
C TYR A 199 -4.06 0.25 -13.41
N TYR A 200 -4.44 -1.05 -13.45
CA TYR A 200 -5.84 -1.40 -13.72
C TYR A 200 -6.75 -0.77 -12.65
N GLN A 201 -7.97 -0.36 -12.98
CA GLN A 201 -8.87 0.24 -12.00
C GLN A 201 -10.03 -0.69 -11.69
N GLY A 202 -10.27 -0.96 -10.40
CA GLY A 202 -11.57 -1.40 -9.90
C GLY A 202 -11.76 -2.89 -9.64
N ALA A 203 -10.83 -3.78 -10.05
CA ALA A 203 -10.94 -5.19 -9.65
C ALA A 203 -10.61 -5.36 -8.17
N LYS A 204 -11.36 -6.23 -7.51
CA LYS A 204 -11.14 -6.60 -6.11
C LYS A 204 -10.44 -7.95 -5.98
N ASP A 205 -10.63 -8.83 -6.95
CA ASP A 205 -10.02 -10.15 -7.00
C ASP A 205 -9.13 -10.24 -8.24
N ILE A 206 -7.85 -10.55 -8.07
CA ILE A 206 -6.93 -10.61 -9.22
C ILE A 206 -6.19 -11.93 -9.33
N ILE A 207 -5.84 -12.28 -10.56
CA ILE A 207 -4.87 -13.30 -10.88
C ILE A 207 -3.62 -12.60 -11.42
N VAL A 208 -2.47 -12.84 -10.78
CA VAL A 208 -1.15 -12.45 -11.29
C VAL A 208 -0.59 -13.60 -12.13
N PRO A 209 -0.50 -13.44 -13.47
CA PRO A 209 0.03 -14.47 -14.35
C PRO A 209 1.50 -14.77 -14.08
N SER A 210 1.92 -15.97 -14.48
CA SER A 210 3.29 -16.45 -14.39
C SER A 210 4.24 -15.74 -15.37
N SER A 211 3.71 -15.10 -16.42
CA SER A 211 4.51 -14.37 -17.40
C SER A 211 3.72 -13.28 -18.13
N PHE A 212 4.44 -12.24 -18.56
CA PHE A 212 3.93 -11.21 -19.47
C PHE A 212 4.82 -11.14 -20.71
N ILE A 213 4.23 -11.24 -21.91
CA ILE A 213 4.95 -11.26 -23.21
C ILE A 213 6.10 -12.29 -23.20
N GLY A 214 5.85 -13.51 -22.69
CA GLY A 214 6.83 -14.59 -22.64
C GLY A 214 7.94 -14.43 -21.58
N HIS A 215 7.95 -13.33 -20.81
CA HIS A 215 8.90 -13.11 -19.71
C HIS A 215 8.25 -13.49 -18.37
N GLN A 216 8.90 -14.39 -17.63
CA GLN A 216 8.41 -14.89 -16.34
C GLN A 216 8.38 -13.79 -15.27
N VAL A 217 7.33 -13.79 -14.45
CA VAL A 217 7.21 -12.93 -13.26
C VAL A 217 7.99 -13.57 -12.12
N LYS A 218 9.15 -13.00 -11.80
CA LYS A 218 10.01 -13.47 -10.72
C LYS A 218 9.75 -12.74 -9.41
N SER A 219 9.48 -11.44 -9.49
CA SER A 219 9.26 -10.61 -8.31
C SER A 219 8.11 -9.63 -8.49
N ILE A 220 7.52 -9.26 -7.37
CA ILE A 220 6.53 -8.18 -7.26
C ILE A 220 7.10 -7.18 -6.28
N TYR A 221 7.39 -5.96 -6.72
CA TYR A 221 8.02 -4.94 -5.88
C TYR A 221 7.04 -4.28 -4.92
N ASP A 222 7.60 -3.60 -3.93
CA ASP A 222 6.85 -2.81 -2.94
C ASP A 222 5.85 -1.86 -3.61
N GLN A 223 4.65 -1.77 -3.02
CA GLN A 223 3.54 -0.91 -3.47
C GLN A 223 2.97 -1.16 -4.87
N ALA A 224 3.35 -2.25 -5.54
CA ALA A 224 2.82 -2.55 -6.86
C ALA A 224 1.27 -2.62 -6.90
N PHE A 225 0.63 -3.00 -5.78
CA PHE A 225 -0.82 -3.14 -5.64
C PHE A 225 -1.35 -2.44 -4.36
N ARG A 226 -1.85 -1.21 -4.51
CA ARG A 226 -2.56 -0.45 -3.46
C ARG A 226 -3.99 -0.13 -3.89
N GLN A 227 -4.87 -1.13 -4.02
CA GLN A 227 -6.15 -0.98 -4.74
C GLN A 227 -7.38 -1.59 -4.05
N ASN A 228 -7.45 -1.60 -2.72
CA ASN A 228 -8.58 -2.21 -1.98
C ASN A 228 -8.84 -3.68 -2.38
N LEU A 229 -7.79 -4.41 -2.76
CA LEU A 229 -7.87 -5.82 -3.14
C LEU A 229 -8.48 -6.65 -2.00
N GLU A 230 -9.40 -7.54 -2.33
CA GLU A 230 -10.02 -8.51 -1.42
C GLU A 230 -9.38 -9.89 -1.57
N SER A 231 -8.90 -10.24 -2.78
CA SER A 231 -8.12 -11.46 -2.99
C SER A 231 -7.08 -11.37 -4.10
N VAL A 232 -6.08 -12.24 -4.02
CA VAL A 232 -5.06 -12.42 -5.05
C VAL A 232 -4.73 -13.90 -5.23
N VAL A 233 -4.66 -14.32 -6.48
CA VAL A 233 -4.18 -15.63 -6.90
C VAL A 233 -2.88 -15.45 -7.66
N PHE A 234 -1.88 -16.24 -7.30
CA PHE A 234 -0.57 -16.24 -7.96
C PHE A 234 -0.40 -17.48 -8.81
N GLU A 235 -0.02 -17.31 -10.07
CA GLU A 235 0.51 -18.42 -10.84
C GLU A 235 1.96 -18.77 -10.41
N ASN A 236 2.46 -19.92 -10.88
CA ASN A 236 3.78 -20.41 -10.51
C ASN A 236 4.91 -19.51 -11.06
N GLY A 237 6.07 -19.53 -10.39
CA GLY A 237 7.29 -18.86 -10.86
C GLY A 237 7.73 -17.65 -10.02
N ILE A 238 6.85 -17.12 -9.16
CA ILE A 238 7.17 -15.99 -8.29
C ILE A 238 8.08 -16.42 -7.15
N GLU A 239 9.22 -15.74 -7.03
CA GLU A 239 10.28 -15.97 -6.05
C GLU A 239 10.33 -14.89 -4.95
N SER A 240 9.81 -13.67 -5.20
CA SER A 240 9.76 -12.57 -4.24
C SER A 240 8.46 -11.76 -4.30
N ILE A 241 7.90 -11.35 -3.16
CA ILE A 241 6.66 -10.55 -3.08
C ILE A 241 6.80 -9.39 -2.10
N GLY A 242 6.51 -8.17 -2.55
CA GLY A 242 6.44 -6.93 -1.76
C GLY A 242 5.18 -6.07 -1.99
N GLY A 243 4.37 -6.35 -3.00
CA GLY A 243 3.45 -5.34 -3.54
C GLY A 243 2.05 -5.18 -2.94
N PHE A 244 1.64 -5.92 -1.90
CA PHE A 244 0.24 -6.04 -1.48
C PHE A 244 -0.12 -5.37 -0.15
N GLY A 245 0.67 -4.40 0.30
CA GLY A 245 0.34 -3.61 1.48
C GLY A 245 -0.89 -2.71 1.29
N TRP A 246 -1.61 -2.43 2.39
CA TRP A 246 -2.79 -1.55 2.43
C TRP A 246 -3.92 -1.98 1.49
N ASN A 247 -4.34 -3.24 1.62
CA ASN A 247 -5.51 -3.79 0.94
C ASN A 247 -6.46 -4.43 1.97
N ASN A 248 -7.51 -5.11 1.49
CA ASN A 248 -8.52 -5.78 2.31
C ASN A 248 -8.42 -7.31 2.17
N ILE A 249 -7.21 -7.84 1.93
CA ILE A 249 -7.02 -9.27 1.67
C ILE A 249 -7.23 -10.04 2.97
N SER A 250 -8.23 -10.92 2.99
CA SER A 250 -8.60 -11.72 4.16
C SER A 250 -8.02 -13.14 4.15
N LYS A 251 -7.66 -13.65 2.97
CA LYS A 251 -7.01 -14.96 2.80
C LYS A 251 -6.02 -14.93 1.65
N ILE A 252 -4.91 -15.63 1.81
CA ILE A 252 -3.87 -15.73 0.78
C ILE A 252 -3.26 -17.12 0.67
N GLU A 253 -3.04 -17.57 -0.56
CA GLU A 253 -2.25 -18.77 -0.86
C GLU A 253 -0.93 -18.35 -1.52
N LEU A 254 0.15 -18.42 -0.75
CA LEU A 254 1.47 -18.00 -1.23
C LEU A 254 2.08 -19.03 -2.21
N PRO A 255 2.80 -18.58 -3.26
CA PRO A 255 3.42 -19.47 -4.24
C PRO A 255 4.38 -20.49 -3.62
N LYS A 256 4.33 -21.74 -4.08
CA LYS A 256 5.22 -22.82 -3.60
C LYS A 256 6.72 -22.57 -3.88
N GLY A 257 7.04 -21.71 -4.84
CA GLY A 257 8.40 -21.34 -5.22
C GLY A 257 8.96 -20.16 -4.43
N LEU A 258 8.12 -19.46 -3.65
CA LEU A 258 8.45 -18.19 -3.01
C LEU A 258 9.65 -18.31 -2.07
N LYS A 259 10.65 -17.45 -2.23
CA LYS A 259 11.88 -17.44 -1.43
C LYS A 259 11.88 -16.33 -0.39
N VAL A 260 11.41 -15.14 -0.79
CA VAL A 260 11.47 -13.94 0.04
C VAL A 260 10.11 -13.27 0.09
N ILE A 261 9.72 -12.85 1.29
CA ILE A 261 8.59 -11.93 1.48
C ILE A 261 9.20 -10.60 1.90
N GLU A 262 9.07 -9.61 1.03
CA GLU A 262 9.75 -8.33 1.13
C GLU A 262 9.12 -7.42 2.17
N LYS A 263 9.78 -6.27 2.39
CA LYS A 263 9.37 -5.28 3.36
C LYS A 263 7.94 -4.86 3.07
N GLN A 264 7.09 -4.84 4.08
CA GLN A 264 5.70 -4.38 4.00
C GLN A 264 4.80 -5.12 2.99
N ALA A 265 5.21 -6.30 2.51
CA ALA A 265 4.54 -7.06 1.45
C ALA A 265 3.02 -7.18 1.56
N PHE A 266 2.52 -7.40 2.76
CA PHE A 266 1.10 -7.57 3.09
C PHE A 266 0.70 -6.70 4.29
N VAL A 267 1.45 -5.65 4.62
CA VAL A 267 1.13 -4.78 5.76
C VAL A 267 -0.30 -4.23 5.63
N LYS A 268 -1.05 -4.07 6.73
CA LYS A 268 -2.41 -3.50 6.71
C LYS A 268 -3.35 -4.25 5.76
N ASN A 269 -3.55 -5.53 6.02
CA ASN A 269 -4.59 -6.39 5.41
C ASN A 269 -5.50 -6.98 6.50
N GLU A 270 -6.40 -7.89 6.14
CA GLU A 270 -7.38 -8.52 7.04
C GLU A 270 -7.10 -10.03 7.25
N LEU A 271 -5.83 -10.44 7.16
CA LEU A 271 -5.40 -11.84 7.25
C LEU A 271 -5.51 -12.38 8.69
N ALA A 272 -6.45 -13.27 8.95
CA ALA A 272 -6.55 -13.97 10.23
C ALA A 272 -5.53 -15.12 10.39
N ASP A 273 -5.21 -15.82 9.29
CA ASP A 273 -4.32 -16.98 9.28
C ASP A 273 -3.35 -16.89 8.10
N VAL A 274 -2.08 -17.22 8.32
CA VAL A 274 -1.07 -17.27 7.24
C VAL A 274 -0.22 -18.52 7.32
N ARG A 275 -0.12 -19.23 6.19
CA ARG A 275 0.82 -20.35 5.99
C ARG A 275 1.97 -19.93 5.10
N ILE A 276 3.17 -19.92 5.65
CA ILE A 276 4.40 -19.57 4.92
C ILE A 276 4.96 -20.83 4.24
N PRO A 277 5.07 -20.87 2.90
CA PRO A 277 5.58 -22.03 2.17
C PRO A 277 6.99 -22.44 2.61
N SER A 278 7.29 -23.73 2.59
CA SER A 278 8.59 -24.28 3.02
C SER A 278 9.79 -23.79 2.21
N SER A 279 9.56 -23.18 1.05
CA SER A 279 10.57 -22.56 0.20
C SER A 279 11.06 -21.20 0.72
N VAL A 280 10.28 -20.54 1.59
CA VAL A 280 10.59 -19.19 2.08
C VAL A 280 11.74 -19.27 3.07
N ILE A 281 12.77 -18.47 2.81
CA ILE A 281 13.98 -18.39 3.64
C ILE A 281 14.03 -17.09 4.45
N ARG A 282 13.29 -16.05 4.05
CA ARG A 282 13.39 -14.71 4.64
C ARG A 282 12.05 -13.97 4.57
N ILE A 283 11.67 -13.39 5.71
CA ILE A 283 10.52 -12.47 5.85
C ILE A 283 11.04 -11.15 6.38
N GLU A 284 10.90 -10.10 5.59
CA GLU A 284 11.44 -8.77 5.86
C GLU A 284 10.54 -7.92 6.78
N ALA A 285 11.07 -6.75 7.14
CA ALA A 285 10.46 -5.84 8.10
C ALA A 285 9.01 -5.49 7.75
N GLY A 286 8.09 -5.74 8.69
CA GLY A 286 6.67 -5.39 8.58
C GLY A 286 5.90 -6.10 7.48
N ALA A 287 6.44 -7.17 6.87
CA ALA A 287 5.81 -7.91 5.79
C ALA A 287 4.34 -8.31 6.05
N PHE A 288 3.98 -8.60 7.29
CA PHE A 288 2.63 -8.95 7.73
C PHE A 288 2.19 -8.06 8.91
N GLY A 289 2.62 -6.80 8.91
CA GLY A 289 2.32 -5.89 10.02
C GLY A 289 0.85 -5.46 10.01
N SER A 290 0.19 -5.38 11.17
CA SER A 290 -1.21 -4.90 11.25
C SER A 290 -2.19 -5.66 10.35
N CYS A 291 -2.14 -7.00 10.35
CA CYS A 291 -2.96 -7.86 9.50
C CYS A 291 -4.10 -8.57 10.25
N GLU A 292 -4.21 -8.43 11.57
CA GLU A 292 -5.13 -9.18 12.44
C GLU A 292 -4.80 -10.68 12.59
N ILE A 293 -3.56 -11.10 12.29
CA ILE A 293 -3.16 -12.52 12.30
C ILE A 293 -3.27 -13.11 13.71
N GLU A 294 -4.02 -14.20 13.84
CA GLU A 294 -4.14 -15.01 15.06
C GLU A 294 -3.24 -16.24 15.01
N LYS A 295 -3.10 -16.86 13.83
CA LYS A 295 -2.30 -18.07 13.62
C LYS A 295 -1.33 -17.91 12.45
N VAL A 296 -0.08 -18.30 12.70
CA VAL A 296 0.97 -18.34 11.67
C VAL A 296 1.68 -19.68 11.67
N GLU A 297 1.81 -20.28 10.50
CA GLU A 297 2.65 -21.45 10.26
C GLU A 297 3.91 -21.00 9.50
N LEU A 298 5.04 -20.91 10.21
CA LEU A 298 6.31 -20.46 9.64
C LEU A 298 6.98 -21.55 8.78
N SER A 299 7.72 -21.12 7.76
CA SER A 299 8.51 -22.02 6.91
C SER A 299 9.57 -22.79 7.69
N VAL A 300 9.66 -24.10 7.45
CA VAL A 300 10.72 -24.96 8.04
C VAL A 300 12.14 -24.61 7.58
N CYS A 301 12.29 -23.81 6.52
CA CYS A 301 13.57 -23.33 6.00
C CYS A 301 13.90 -21.88 6.40
N LEU A 302 13.01 -21.21 7.15
CA LEU A 302 13.13 -19.80 7.49
C LEU A 302 14.42 -19.51 8.26
N LYS A 303 15.19 -18.53 7.81
CA LYS A 303 16.45 -18.07 8.43
C LYS A 303 16.31 -16.76 9.17
N TYR A 304 15.44 -15.88 8.68
CA TYR A 304 15.22 -14.53 9.21
C TYR A 304 13.73 -14.16 9.17
N VAL A 305 13.23 -13.55 10.25
CA VAL A 305 11.83 -13.09 10.35
C VAL A 305 11.74 -11.72 11.00
N SER A 306 11.05 -10.76 10.35
CA SER A 306 10.89 -9.37 10.85
C SER A 306 9.48 -8.80 10.57
N GLY A 307 8.51 -9.67 10.26
CA GLY A 307 7.29 -9.27 9.55
C GLY A 307 5.99 -9.11 10.36
N PHE A 308 5.85 -9.70 11.55
CA PHE A 308 4.54 -9.96 12.19
C PHE A 308 4.17 -9.01 13.34
N GLY A 309 4.62 -7.75 13.31
CA GLY A 309 4.25 -6.75 14.32
C GLY A 309 2.78 -6.31 14.27
N SER A 310 2.21 -5.97 15.43
CA SER A 310 0.83 -5.48 15.59
C SER A 310 -0.22 -6.46 15.07
N ASN A 311 -0.22 -7.69 15.58
CA ASN A 311 -1.20 -8.74 15.25
C ASN A 311 -1.84 -9.31 16.53
N LYS A 312 -2.56 -10.42 16.40
CA LYS A 312 -3.26 -11.12 17.50
C LYS A 312 -2.62 -12.47 17.82
N ILE A 313 -1.37 -12.70 17.42
CA ILE A 313 -0.68 -13.97 17.58
C ILE A 313 -0.56 -14.28 19.08
N SER A 314 -1.03 -15.46 19.48
CA SER A 314 -0.95 -15.94 20.87
C SER A 314 -0.09 -17.19 21.03
N GLU A 315 -0.03 -18.01 19.99
CA GLU A 315 0.79 -19.23 19.89
C GLU A 315 1.72 -19.13 18.69
N LEU A 316 3.00 -19.49 18.88
CA LEU A 316 4.00 -19.38 17.83
C LEU A 316 5.05 -20.48 17.97
N LEU A 317 5.27 -21.23 16.89
CA LEU A 317 6.31 -22.24 16.78
C LEU A 317 7.41 -21.77 15.85
N PHE A 318 8.62 -21.65 16.38
CA PHE A 318 9.78 -21.26 15.60
C PHE A 318 10.42 -22.46 14.89
N PRO A 319 10.74 -22.34 13.59
CA PRO A 319 11.39 -23.41 12.86
C PRO A 319 12.84 -23.58 13.32
N ALA A 320 13.32 -24.83 13.36
CA ALA A 320 14.68 -25.14 13.79
C ALA A 320 15.78 -24.47 12.93
N SER A 321 15.45 -24.04 11.71
CA SER A 321 16.37 -23.35 10.81
C SER A 321 16.65 -21.90 11.18
N LEU A 322 15.83 -21.28 12.03
CA LEU A 322 15.83 -19.84 12.30
C LEU A 322 17.09 -19.39 13.02
N ASP A 323 17.74 -18.35 12.50
CA ASP A 323 19.00 -17.78 13.01
C ASP A 323 18.78 -16.42 13.70
N THR A 324 17.91 -15.58 13.12
CA THR A 324 17.69 -14.22 13.60
C THR A 324 16.21 -13.88 13.66
N ILE A 325 15.81 -13.26 14.78
CA ILE A 325 14.51 -12.62 14.94
C ILE A 325 14.73 -11.11 14.83
N GLY A 326 14.16 -10.54 13.77
CA GLY A 326 14.42 -9.20 13.32
C GLY A 326 13.68 -8.10 14.06
N VAL A 327 13.99 -6.86 13.69
CA VAL A 327 13.40 -5.65 14.28
C VAL A 327 11.86 -5.70 14.23
N TRP A 328 11.19 -5.46 15.36
CA TRP A 328 9.72 -5.45 15.47
C TRP A 328 8.99 -6.76 15.10
N ALA A 329 9.72 -7.87 14.89
CA ALA A 329 9.23 -9.10 14.27
C ALA A 329 7.89 -9.62 14.79
N PHE A 330 7.66 -9.55 16.10
CA PHE A 330 6.45 -9.99 16.79
C PHE A 330 6.00 -8.95 17.84
N SER A 331 6.34 -7.68 17.62
CA SER A 331 5.91 -6.59 18.52
C SER A 331 4.39 -6.45 18.56
N ASN A 332 3.82 -5.95 19.67
CA ASN A 332 2.38 -5.70 19.84
C ASN A 332 1.52 -6.91 19.45
N ASN A 333 1.75 -8.05 20.11
CA ASN A 333 0.98 -9.28 19.94
C ASN A 333 0.45 -9.78 21.30
N SER A 334 -0.15 -10.97 21.34
CA SER A 334 -0.69 -11.60 22.56
C SER A 334 0.10 -12.86 22.95
N ILE A 335 1.37 -12.96 22.57
CA ILE A 335 2.20 -14.15 22.79
C ILE A 335 2.45 -14.31 24.30
N LYS A 336 2.18 -15.51 24.83
CA LYS A 336 2.37 -15.84 26.26
C LYS A 336 3.66 -16.60 26.55
N GLU A 337 4.10 -17.40 25.60
CA GLU A 337 5.30 -18.22 25.74
C GLU A 337 6.10 -18.21 24.44
N VAL A 338 7.42 -18.16 24.57
CA VAL A 338 8.34 -18.17 23.44
C VAL A 338 9.32 -19.33 23.58
N ILE A 339 9.19 -20.33 22.73
CA ILE A 339 10.17 -21.44 22.63
C ILE A 339 11.06 -21.16 21.44
N LEU A 340 12.25 -20.60 21.67
CA LEU A 340 13.15 -20.20 20.60
C LEU A 340 13.84 -21.43 19.99
N SER A 341 14.07 -21.35 18.67
CA SER A 341 14.88 -22.34 17.96
C SER A 341 16.32 -22.36 18.51
N LYS A 342 16.91 -23.56 18.64
CA LYS A 342 18.29 -23.75 19.13
C LYS A 342 19.37 -22.98 18.34
N ASN A 343 19.06 -22.57 17.11
CA ASN A 343 19.99 -21.92 16.20
C ASN A 343 19.92 -20.39 16.27
N VAL A 344 18.95 -19.81 17.00
CA VAL A 344 18.82 -18.35 17.09
C VAL A 344 20.03 -17.76 17.83
N LYS A 345 20.72 -16.83 17.16
CA LYS A 345 21.90 -16.12 17.71
C LYS A 345 21.59 -14.70 18.13
N VAL A 346 20.62 -14.06 17.47
CA VAL A 346 20.30 -12.64 17.66
C VAL A 346 18.80 -12.43 17.72
N ILE A 347 18.37 -11.70 18.74
CA ILE A 347 17.04 -11.10 18.84
C ILE A 347 17.24 -9.59 18.70
N GLU A 348 16.72 -9.00 17.63
CA GLU A 348 16.92 -7.59 17.30
C GLU A 348 15.98 -6.65 18.08
N GLU A 349 16.10 -5.35 17.80
CA GLU A 349 15.35 -4.31 18.50
C GLU A 349 13.83 -4.52 18.44
N SER A 350 13.18 -4.41 19.60
CA SER A 350 11.73 -4.48 19.76
C SER A 350 11.07 -5.76 19.23
N ALA A 351 11.83 -6.83 19.00
CA ALA A 351 11.35 -8.08 18.41
C ALA A 351 10.08 -8.64 19.08
N PHE A 352 9.98 -8.56 20.40
CA PHE A 352 8.82 -8.99 21.20
C PHE A 352 8.27 -7.87 22.10
N PHE A 353 8.48 -6.60 21.72
CA PHE A 353 7.97 -5.44 22.45
C PHE A 353 6.45 -5.52 22.62
N ARG A 354 5.92 -5.21 23.81
CA ARG A 354 4.47 -5.22 24.12
C ARG A 354 3.79 -6.53 23.77
N ASN A 355 4.08 -7.56 24.54
CA ASN A 355 3.40 -8.85 24.47
C ASN A 355 2.92 -9.27 25.88
N MET A 356 2.46 -10.51 25.99
CA MET A 356 2.02 -11.12 27.25
C MET A 356 3.00 -12.21 27.72
N ILE A 357 4.27 -12.13 27.32
CA ILE A 357 5.23 -13.22 27.52
C ILE A 357 5.54 -13.40 28.99
N GLU A 358 5.27 -14.60 29.50
CA GLU A 358 5.54 -15.02 30.89
C GLU A 358 6.79 -15.90 30.98
N ARG A 359 7.09 -16.64 29.91
CA ARG A 359 8.22 -17.59 29.83
C ARG A 359 8.91 -17.56 28.47
N VAL A 360 10.23 -17.67 28.50
CA VAL A 360 11.06 -17.83 27.30
C VAL A 360 11.99 -19.03 27.51
N GLU A 361 12.02 -19.95 26.55
CA GLU A 361 13.11 -20.91 26.43
C GLU A 361 14.21 -20.33 25.56
N TRP A 362 15.35 -20.04 26.20
CA TRP A 362 16.48 -19.39 25.54
C TRP A 362 17.36 -20.40 24.79
N PRO A 363 17.87 -20.07 23.59
CA PRO A 363 18.76 -20.95 22.85
C PRO A 363 20.21 -20.78 23.29
N GLU A 364 20.95 -21.89 23.38
CA GLU A 364 22.36 -21.91 23.83
C GLU A 364 23.32 -21.09 22.95
N LEU A 365 22.91 -20.79 21.70
CA LEU A 365 23.69 -19.99 20.75
C LEU A 365 23.38 -18.49 20.80
N LEU A 366 22.45 -18.05 21.65
CA LEU A 366 22.08 -16.63 21.76
C LEU A 366 23.26 -15.79 22.25
N VAL A 367 23.62 -14.77 21.47
CA VAL A 367 24.71 -13.83 21.77
C VAL A 367 24.16 -12.46 22.17
N GLN A 368 23.07 -12.02 21.54
CA GLN A 368 22.58 -10.65 21.68
C GLN A 368 21.06 -10.58 21.82
N ILE A 369 20.61 -9.73 22.75
CA ILE A 369 19.23 -9.29 22.91
C ILE A 369 19.20 -7.78 22.69
N GLY A 370 18.49 -7.34 21.65
CA GLY A 370 18.42 -5.96 21.19
C GLY A 370 17.65 -5.03 22.12
N ALA A 371 17.71 -3.73 21.81
CA ALA A 371 16.99 -2.71 22.56
C ALA A 371 15.48 -3.00 22.57
N LYS A 372 14.81 -2.81 23.71
CA LYS A 372 13.36 -3.01 23.89
C LYS A 372 12.83 -4.41 23.52
N ALA A 373 13.70 -5.39 23.25
CA ALA A 373 13.31 -6.67 22.66
C ALA A 373 12.19 -7.37 23.43
N PHE A 374 12.21 -7.33 24.76
CA PHE A 374 11.17 -7.87 25.65
C PHE A 374 10.55 -6.79 26.55
N GLN A 375 10.62 -5.51 26.17
CA GLN A 375 10.00 -4.44 26.95
C GLN A 375 8.48 -4.60 27.01
N GLN A 376 7.88 -4.29 28.16
CA GLN A 376 6.43 -4.34 28.40
C GLN A 376 5.85 -5.75 28.19
N ASN A 377 6.44 -6.72 28.88
CA ASN A 377 5.98 -8.12 28.93
C ASN A 377 5.58 -8.52 30.36
N LYS A 378 5.43 -9.82 30.63
CA LYS A 378 5.00 -10.38 31.93
C LYS A 378 6.04 -11.34 32.52
N LEU A 379 7.30 -11.27 32.06
CA LEU A 379 8.37 -12.18 32.49
C LEU A 379 8.58 -12.06 34.00
N SER A 380 8.56 -13.21 34.69
CA SER A 380 8.82 -13.30 36.13
C SER A 380 10.21 -13.82 36.48
N GLU A 381 10.81 -14.58 35.56
CA GLU A 381 12.15 -15.14 35.67
C GLU A 381 12.87 -15.03 34.32
N VAL A 382 14.15 -14.65 34.37
CA VAL A 382 15.03 -14.61 33.20
C VAL A 382 16.33 -15.32 33.54
N ILE A 383 16.56 -16.47 32.91
CA ILE A 383 17.79 -17.25 33.01
C ILE A 383 18.48 -17.23 31.64
N LEU A 384 19.43 -16.32 31.45
CA LEU A 384 20.08 -16.14 30.17
C LEU A 384 21.11 -17.24 29.89
N PRO A 385 21.25 -17.69 28.62
CA PRO A 385 22.19 -18.74 28.25
C PRO A 385 23.64 -18.25 28.29
N LYS A 386 24.58 -19.20 28.33
CA LYS A 386 26.00 -18.97 28.66
C LYS A 386 26.78 -18.10 27.66
N LYS A 387 26.21 -17.81 26.49
CA LYS A 387 26.87 -17.05 25.40
C LYS A 387 26.38 -15.62 25.27
N VAL A 388 25.36 -15.19 26.03
CA VAL A 388 24.86 -13.82 25.89
C VAL A 388 25.93 -12.83 26.33
N GLN A 389 26.25 -11.88 25.46
CA GLN A 389 27.25 -10.84 25.66
C GLN A 389 26.60 -9.46 25.80
N ILE A 390 25.51 -9.23 25.06
CA ILE A 390 24.91 -7.89 24.91
C ILE A 390 23.42 -7.92 25.27
N LEU A 391 23.04 -7.03 26.19
CA LEU A 391 21.65 -6.66 26.47
C LEU A 391 21.43 -5.19 26.11
N GLY A 392 20.55 -4.94 25.14
CA GLY A 392 20.26 -3.59 24.64
C GLY A 392 19.50 -2.71 25.63
N ALA A 393 19.41 -1.41 25.30
CA ALA A 393 18.66 -0.45 26.10
C ALA A 393 17.20 -0.88 26.26
N GLN A 394 16.67 -0.81 27.48
CA GLN A 394 15.29 -1.19 27.82
C GLN A 394 14.91 -2.64 27.47
N ALA A 395 15.86 -3.54 27.19
CA ALA A 395 15.55 -4.89 26.68
C ALA A 395 14.52 -5.65 27.52
N PHE A 396 14.51 -5.50 28.84
CA PHE A 396 13.58 -6.12 29.79
C PHE A 396 12.83 -5.08 30.65
N CYS A 397 12.72 -3.84 30.18
CA CYS A 397 12.03 -2.76 30.89
C CYS A 397 10.54 -3.08 31.06
N ASP A 398 9.95 -2.71 32.20
CA ASP A 398 8.53 -2.87 32.52
C ASP A 398 8.05 -4.33 32.43
N ASN A 399 8.69 -5.20 33.22
CA ASN A 399 8.33 -6.62 33.36
C ASN A 399 8.00 -6.95 34.83
N LYS A 400 7.89 -8.24 35.18
CA LYS A 400 7.65 -8.72 36.54
C LYS A 400 8.85 -9.51 37.09
N ILE A 401 10.06 -9.26 36.59
CA ILE A 401 11.21 -10.14 36.83
C ILE A 401 11.60 -10.05 38.30
N ALA A 402 11.46 -11.17 39.01
CA ALA A 402 11.88 -11.34 40.40
C ALA A 402 13.16 -12.18 40.51
N LYS A 403 13.42 -13.04 39.51
CA LYS A 403 14.59 -13.91 39.42
C LYS A 403 15.37 -13.63 38.15
N LEU A 404 16.64 -13.26 38.29
CA LEU A 404 17.52 -12.93 37.17
C LEU A 404 18.85 -13.66 37.32
N HIS A 405 19.21 -14.46 36.31
CA HIS A 405 20.51 -15.08 36.19
C HIS A 405 21.24 -14.54 34.94
N LEU A 406 22.31 -13.77 35.19
CA LEU A 406 23.17 -13.21 34.15
C LEU A 406 24.37 -14.15 33.90
N PRO A 407 24.76 -14.40 32.63
CA PRO A 407 25.82 -15.34 32.32
C PRO A 407 27.19 -14.69 32.50
N LYS A 408 28.21 -15.52 32.74
CA LYS A 408 29.60 -15.04 32.92
C LYS A 408 30.19 -14.34 31.69
N SER A 409 29.62 -14.59 30.51
CA SER A 409 30.00 -13.97 29.23
C SER A 409 29.44 -12.56 29.05
N LEU A 410 28.57 -12.09 29.93
CA LEU A 410 27.89 -10.81 29.74
C LEU A 410 28.89 -9.65 29.86
N GLU A 411 28.92 -8.80 28.84
CA GLU A 411 29.84 -7.66 28.73
C GLU A 411 29.11 -6.32 28.83
N TYR A 412 27.89 -6.24 28.28
CA TYR A 412 27.15 -4.98 28.12
C TYR A 412 25.71 -5.07 28.61
N ILE A 413 25.33 -4.15 29.50
CA ILE A 413 23.95 -3.93 29.96
C ILE A 413 23.53 -2.50 29.56
N GLY A 414 22.57 -2.38 28.65
CA GLY A 414 22.10 -1.09 28.15
C GLY A 414 21.31 -0.25 29.15
N ALA A 415 21.10 1.02 28.81
CA ALA A 415 20.33 1.96 29.64
C ALA A 415 18.91 1.43 29.92
N ALA A 416 18.44 1.57 31.15
CA ALA A 416 17.13 1.12 31.61
C ALA A 416 16.79 -0.36 31.30
N CYS A 417 17.79 -1.22 31.06
CA CYS A 417 17.59 -2.61 30.60
C CYS A 417 16.59 -3.40 31.46
N PHE A 418 16.71 -3.35 32.79
CA PHE A 418 15.83 -4.01 33.76
C PHE A 418 15.01 -3.00 34.59
N LYS A 419 14.76 -1.80 34.07
CA LYS A 419 13.95 -0.78 34.74
C LYS A 419 12.53 -1.28 35.02
N ASN A 420 11.97 -0.90 36.16
CA ASN A 420 10.60 -1.24 36.60
C ASN A 420 10.33 -2.76 36.58
N ASN A 421 11.05 -3.49 37.44
CA ASN A 421 10.89 -4.93 37.66
C ASN A 421 10.69 -5.24 39.16
N GLN A 422 10.77 -6.51 39.55
CA GLN A 422 10.56 -6.98 40.92
C GLN A 422 11.85 -7.53 41.55
N LEU A 423 13.02 -7.09 41.08
CA LEU A 423 14.30 -7.59 41.56
C LEU A 423 14.52 -7.17 43.02
N SER A 424 14.95 -8.13 43.84
CA SER A 424 15.36 -7.92 45.24
C SER A 424 16.88 -7.99 45.41
N MET A 425 17.58 -8.62 44.47
CA MET A 425 19.03 -8.70 44.38
C MET A 425 19.45 -8.96 42.94
N VAL A 426 20.67 -8.55 42.59
CA VAL A 426 21.29 -8.87 41.29
C VAL A 426 22.77 -9.14 41.51
N ALA A 427 23.25 -10.25 40.96
CA ALA A 427 24.68 -10.55 40.86
C ALA A 427 25.19 -10.14 39.48
N ILE A 428 26.11 -9.17 39.43
CA ILE A 428 26.69 -8.70 38.18
C ILE A 428 27.96 -9.51 37.86
N PRO A 429 28.02 -10.19 36.69
CA PRO A 429 29.22 -10.91 36.26
C PRO A 429 30.45 -10.01 36.18
N SER A 430 31.64 -10.55 36.50
CA SER A 430 32.89 -9.78 36.51
C SER A 430 33.32 -9.22 35.14
N GLN A 431 32.78 -9.78 34.05
CA GLN A 431 33.09 -9.39 32.67
C GLN A 431 32.24 -8.22 32.17
N VAL A 432 31.21 -7.81 32.93
CA VAL A 432 30.41 -6.64 32.55
C VAL A 432 31.31 -5.41 32.62
N THR A 433 31.51 -4.75 31.48
CA THR A 433 32.33 -3.55 31.36
C THR A 433 31.48 -2.28 31.31
N PHE A 434 30.20 -2.41 30.95
CA PHE A 434 29.27 -1.30 30.82
C PHE A 434 27.90 -1.62 31.41
N ILE A 435 27.40 -0.70 32.24
CA ILE A 435 26.03 -0.66 32.75
C ILE A 435 25.46 0.71 32.45
N GLY A 436 24.43 0.77 31.62
CA GLY A 436 23.81 2.02 31.20
C GLY A 436 23.03 2.71 32.33
N GLU A 437 22.76 3.99 32.13
CA GLU A 437 21.95 4.80 33.03
C GLU A 437 20.60 4.13 33.33
N ASP A 438 20.14 4.22 34.58
CA ASP A 438 18.86 3.67 35.02
C ASP A 438 18.65 2.16 34.82
N ALA A 439 19.70 1.39 34.49
CA ALA A 439 19.61 -0.02 34.11
C ALA A 439 18.75 -0.89 35.06
N PHE A 440 18.75 -0.58 36.35
CA PHE A 440 17.95 -1.30 37.35
C PHE A 440 16.96 -0.41 38.12
N SER A 441 16.71 0.82 37.67
CA SER A 441 15.82 1.77 38.36
C SER A 441 14.39 1.22 38.53
N GLY A 442 13.67 1.65 39.57
CA GLY A 442 12.29 1.19 39.82
C GLY A 442 12.15 -0.26 40.28
N ASN A 443 13.23 -0.89 40.78
CA ASN A 443 13.15 -2.19 41.43
C ASN A 443 13.10 -2.04 42.97
N PRO A 444 12.45 -2.97 43.70
CA PRO A 444 12.34 -2.94 45.16
C PRO A 444 13.68 -2.80 45.89
N PHE A 445 14.76 -3.39 45.37
CA PHE A 445 16.07 -3.32 46.03
C PHE A 445 16.70 -1.91 46.05
N LEU A 446 16.27 -1.01 45.16
CA LEU A 446 16.74 0.39 45.12
C LEU A 446 15.92 1.34 46.00
N ALA A 447 14.66 1.01 46.30
CA ALA A 447 13.79 1.86 47.12
C ALA A 447 14.28 2.02 48.57
N SER A 448 15.13 1.09 49.04
CA SER A 448 15.78 1.13 50.35
C SER A 448 17.27 1.51 50.30
N ALA A 449 17.80 1.93 49.14
CA ALA A 449 19.20 2.29 48.98
C ALA A 449 19.34 3.83 48.88
N PRO A 450 20.23 4.47 49.65
CA PRO A 450 20.59 5.86 49.38
C PRO A 450 21.19 5.94 47.96
N ARG A 451 20.78 6.97 47.20
CA ARG A 451 21.10 7.19 45.77
C ARG A 451 22.51 6.71 45.41
N LEU A 452 22.60 5.71 44.54
CA LEU A 452 23.86 5.23 43.99
C LEU A 452 24.63 6.38 43.31
N PRO A 453 25.95 6.53 43.54
CA PRO A 453 26.77 7.39 42.70
C PRO A 453 26.75 6.85 41.26
N LYS A 454 26.83 7.76 40.28
CA LYS A 454 26.86 7.44 38.84
C LYS A 454 27.83 6.27 38.59
N PRO A 455 27.42 5.20 37.86
CA PRO A 455 28.30 4.07 37.62
C PRO A 455 29.51 4.54 36.80
N GLN A 456 30.67 4.64 37.45
CA GLN A 456 31.96 4.72 36.77
C GLN A 456 32.50 3.31 36.69
N ILE A 457 32.85 2.88 35.47
CA ILE A 457 33.58 1.66 35.07
C ILE A 457 33.91 0.71 36.23
N ILE A 458 33.28 -0.47 36.27
CA ILE A 458 33.66 -1.47 37.27
C ILE A 458 33.74 -2.90 36.73
N GLY A 459 34.95 -3.45 36.81
CA GLY A 459 35.28 -4.87 36.68
C GLY A 459 35.72 -5.48 38.02
N LYS A 460 35.58 -6.82 38.09
CA LYS A 460 35.63 -7.76 39.24
C LYS A 460 34.42 -7.70 40.19
N SER A 461 33.36 -8.38 39.72
CA SER A 461 32.14 -8.91 40.37
C SER A 461 31.56 -8.13 41.55
N PHE A 462 30.35 -7.62 41.33
CA PHE A 462 29.56 -6.85 42.30
C PHE A 462 28.33 -7.67 42.71
N LEU A 463 28.13 -7.82 44.03
CA LEU A 463 26.85 -8.24 44.59
C LEU A 463 26.15 -7.00 45.13
N TYR A 464 24.97 -6.66 44.60
CA TYR A 464 24.15 -5.56 45.13
C TYR A 464 23.16 -6.12 46.15
N TRP A 465 23.30 -5.73 47.43
CA TRP A 465 22.39 -6.12 48.51
C TRP A 465 22.23 -4.99 49.52
N LYS A 466 20.99 -4.57 49.81
CA LYS A 466 20.61 -3.66 50.92
C LYS A 466 21.62 -2.52 51.22
N GLY A 467 21.98 -1.74 50.21
CA GLY A 467 22.84 -0.56 50.40
C GLY A 467 24.33 -0.83 50.54
N GLU A 468 24.79 -2.09 50.48
CA GLU A 468 26.20 -2.42 50.42
C GLU A 468 26.56 -3.01 49.04
N VAL A 469 27.58 -2.40 48.43
CA VAL A 469 28.27 -2.92 47.27
C VAL A 469 29.35 -3.88 47.78
N LEU A 470 29.15 -5.19 47.63
CA LEU A 470 30.18 -6.18 47.94
C LEU A 470 31.10 -6.36 46.72
N ILE A 471 32.36 -5.92 46.87
CA ILE A 471 33.50 -6.17 45.97
C ILE A 471 34.32 -7.32 46.55
N GLU A 472 34.73 -8.32 45.75
CA GLU A 472 35.75 -9.33 46.15
C GLU A 472 36.88 -9.36 45.08
N LYS A 473 38.20 -9.26 45.37
CA LYS A 473 39.04 -9.72 46.51
C LYS A 473 40.39 -8.98 46.71
N GLY A 474 40.93 -9.01 47.95
CA GLY A 474 42.38 -9.09 48.26
C GLY A 474 42.84 -8.89 49.73
N LYS A 475 43.07 -9.99 50.48
CA LYS A 475 43.64 -10.17 51.87
C LYS A 475 42.80 -9.74 53.09
N VAL A 476 42.54 -10.68 54.00
CA VAL A 476 41.95 -10.48 55.34
C VAL A 476 42.94 -10.98 56.38
N GLU A 477 43.35 -10.12 57.31
CA GLU A 477 44.11 -10.47 58.53
C GLU A 477 43.22 -10.28 59.77
N ARG A 478 43.50 -11.06 60.82
CA ARG A 478 42.61 -11.38 61.95
C ARG A 478 42.78 -10.38 63.10
N THR A 479 41.69 -9.87 63.68
CA THR A 479 41.69 -9.29 65.04
C THR A 479 40.38 -9.53 65.80
N GLU A 480 40.50 -9.64 67.12
CA GLU A 480 39.49 -10.07 68.09
C GLU A 480 38.62 -8.90 68.56
N GLN A 481 37.30 -8.99 68.34
CA GLN A 481 36.18 -8.57 69.22
C GLN A 481 34.92 -8.32 68.39
N CYS A 482 33.78 -8.77 68.91
CA CYS A 482 32.53 -8.99 68.18
C CYS A 482 31.38 -8.23 68.84
N ASN A 483 30.54 -7.52 68.07
CA ASN A 483 29.20 -7.08 68.48
C ASN A 483 28.30 -6.79 67.26
N SER A 484 26.99 -6.83 67.49
CA SER A 484 25.88 -7.02 66.54
C SER A 484 25.92 -6.24 65.21
N GLY A 485 26.42 -6.89 64.16
CA GLY A 485 26.31 -6.44 62.77
C GLY A 485 27.00 -7.39 61.78
N ASP A 486 27.30 -8.61 62.21
CA ASP A 486 28.34 -9.41 61.58
C ASP A 486 27.78 -10.43 60.58
N ILE A 487 28.39 -10.48 59.38
CA ILE A 487 28.19 -11.58 58.42
C ILE A 487 29.33 -12.60 58.63
N ILE A 488 28.97 -13.90 58.71
CA ILE A 488 29.92 -15.01 58.86
C ILE A 488 30.00 -15.79 57.56
N ARG A 489 31.21 -15.95 57.01
CA ARG A 489 31.50 -16.80 55.85
C ARG A 489 32.83 -17.53 56.05
N ASP A 490 32.86 -18.85 55.82
CA ASP A 490 34.03 -19.73 56.01
C ASP A 490 34.69 -19.62 57.40
N GLY A 491 33.89 -19.37 58.44
CA GLY A 491 34.36 -19.20 59.82
C GLY A 491 35.01 -17.84 60.12
N VAL A 492 34.94 -16.90 59.18
CA VAL A 492 35.48 -15.53 59.31
C VAL A 492 34.34 -14.51 59.34
N ARG A 493 34.50 -13.48 60.17
CA ARG A 493 33.48 -12.49 60.55
C ARG A 493 33.88 -11.08 60.09
N TYR A 494 32.93 -10.31 59.55
CA TYR A 494 33.14 -8.96 59.01
C TYR A 494 32.23 -7.94 59.69
N THR A 495 32.76 -6.76 60.05
CA THR A 495 32.04 -5.68 60.76
C THR A 495 32.15 -4.37 59.97
N ALA A 496 31.01 -3.72 59.70
CA ALA A 496 30.97 -2.40 59.04
C ALA A 496 31.17 -1.26 60.05
N VAL A 497 31.97 -0.26 59.70
CA VAL A 497 32.19 0.98 60.48
C VAL A 497 31.69 2.16 59.66
N PHE A 498 30.92 3.05 60.28
CA PHE A 498 30.43 4.29 59.68
C PHE A 498 30.97 5.47 60.52
N GLU A 499 31.54 6.49 59.87
CA GLU A 499 31.83 7.79 60.49
C GLU A 499 30.74 8.81 60.07
N GLU A 500 30.44 9.76 60.98
CA GLU A 500 29.29 10.66 60.97
C GLU A 500 29.11 11.52 59.70
#